data_AF-A0A978RZ65-F1
#
_entry.id   AF-A0A978RZ65-F1
#
_cell.length_a   1.000
_cell.length_b   1.000
_cell.length_c   1.000
_cell.angle_alpha   90.00
_cell.angle_beta   90.00
_cell.angle_gamma   90.00
#
_symmetry.space_group_name_H-M   'P 1'
#
loop_
_entity.id
_entity.type
_entity.pdbx_description
1 polymer ?
#
loop_
_entity_poly.entity_id
_entity_poly.type
_entity_poly.pdbx_seq_one_letter_code
_entity_poly.pdbx_strand_id
1 'polypeptide(L)' 'MPNLYMIGGANGSGKTTVSRQLLPNVFNCLEYVNADTIAAGISAFNPEVQGRLRRSHSTVL' A
#
# COMPACT_ATOMS: atom_id res chain seq x y z
N MET A 1 -2.27 7.95 -22.10
CA MET A 1 -1.95 8.80 -20.94
C MET A 1 -2.17 7.98 -19.67
N PRO A 2 -1.27 8.02 -18.68
CA PRO A 2 -1.47 7.32 -17.42
C PRO A 2 -2.51 8.04 -16.54
N ASN A 3 -3.31 7.28 -15.79
CA ASN A 3 -4.27 7.81 -14.82
C ASN A 3 -3.65 7.78 -13.42
N LEU A 4 -3.80 8.86 -12.65
CA LEU A 4 -3.36 8.96 -11.26
C LEU A 4 -4.57 9.11 -10.35
N TYR A 5 -4.69 8.22 -9.36
CA TYR A 5 -5.74 8.24 -8.34
C TYR A 5 -5.11 8.30 -6.96
N MET A 6 -5.71 9.05 -6.03
CA MET A 6 -5.28 9.14 -4.64
C MET A 6 -6.43 8.80 -3.70
N ILE A 7 -6.18 7.93 -2.72
CA ILE A 7 -7.15 7.56 -1.68
C ILE A 7 -6.65 8.12 -0.34
N GLY A 8 -7.29 9.19 0.14
CA GLY A 8 -6.94 9.89 1.37
C GLY A 8 -7.86 9.59 2.56
N GLY A 9 -7.45 9.98 3.77
CA GLY A 9 -8.24 9.83 5.00
C GLY A 9 -7.40 9.57 6.26
N ALA A 10 -7.98 9.75 7.44
CA ALA A 10 -7.32 9.52 8.73
C ALA A 10 -6.96 8.03 8.97
N ASN A 11 -6.12 7.74 9.97
CA ASN A 11 -5.82 6.36 10.37
C ASN A 11 -7.10 5.66 10.84
N GLY A 12 -7.36 4.47 10.34
CA GLY A 12 -8.62 3.74 10.61
C GLY A 12 -9.81 4.14 9.74
N SER A 13 -9.70 5.10 8.80
CA SER A 13 -10.81 5.50 7.93
C SER A 13 -11.18 4.49 6.82
N GLY A 14 -10.52 3.33 6.78
CA GLY A 14 -10.82 2.27 5.82
C GLY A 14 -10.17 2.39 4.43
N LYS A 15 -9.16 3.26 4.24
CA LYS A 15 -8.47 3.45 2.95
C LYS A 15 -8.05 2.13 2.30
N THR A 16 -7.32 1.30 3.03
CA THR A 16 -6.86 -0.04 2.58
C THR A 16 -8.01 -0.99 2.28
N THR A 17 -9.12 -0.87 3.00
CA THR A 17 -10.30 -1.72 2.80
C THR A 17 -10.99 -1.37 1.50
N VAL A 18 -11.18 -0.07 1.24
CA VAL A 18 -11.85 0.44 0.04
C VAL A 18 -11.00 0.20 -1.21
N SER A 19 -9.69 0.46 -1.16
CA SER A 19 -8.81 0.25 -2.32
C SER A 19 -8.76 -1.20 -2.80
N ARG A 20 -8.89 -2.19 -1.91
CA ARG A 20 -9.02 -3.62 -2.30
C ARG A 20 -10.27 -3.91 -3.13
N GLN A 21 -11.31 -3.08 -3.00
CA GLN A 21 -12.51 -3.19 -3.83
C GLN A 21 -12.40 -2.33 -5.09
N LEU A 22 -11.84 -1.12 -4.99
CA LEU A 22 -11.72 -0.20 -6.13
C LEU A 22 -10.74 -0.69 -7.20
N LEU A 23 -9.57 -1.22 -6.81
CA LEU A 23 -8.54 -1.67 -7.76
C LEU A 23 -9.10 -2.68 -8.79
N PRO A 24 -9.68 -3.83 -8.38
CA PRO A 24 -10.19 -4.80 -9.35
C PRO A 24 -11.51 -4.40 -10.00
N ASN A 25 -12.44 -3.78 -9.26
CA ASN A 25 -13.83 -3.61 -9.73
C ASN A 25 -14.10 -2.28 -10.42
N VAL A 26 -13.34 -1.23 -10.11
CA VAL A 26 -13.54 0.12 -10.66
C VAL A 26 -12.42 0.48 -11.62
N PHE A 27 -11.18 0.10 -11.30
CA PHE A 27 -10.02 0.43 -12.12
C PHE A 27 -9.56 -0.72 -13.03
N ASN A 28 -10.24 -1.88 -12.99
CA ASN A 28 -9.86 -3.11 -13.70
C ASN A 28 -8.36 -3.45 -13.54
N CYS A 29 -7.81 -3.12 -12.37
CA CYS A 29 -6.41 -3.30 -12.01
C CYS A 29 -6.25 -4.64 -11.32
N LEU A 30 -5.89 -5.66 -12.11
CA LEU A 30 -5.67 -7.03 -11.64
C LEU A 30 -4.27 -7.19 -11.00
N GLU A 31 -3.30 -6.44 -11.50
CA GLU A 31 -1.93 -6.43 -10.99
C GLU A 31 -1.63 -5.07 -10.38
N TYR A 32 -1.31 -5.07 -9.09
CA TYR A 32 -0.92 -3.86 -8.38
C TYR A 32 0.38 -4.08 -7.61
N VAL A 33 1.17 -3.02 -7.49
CA VAL A 33 2.47 -3.05 -6.82
C VAL A 33 2.36 -2.26 -5.52
N ASN A 34 2.53 -2.95 -4.39
CA ASN A 34 2.55 -2.32 -3.07
C ASN A 34 3.98 -1.91 -2.67
N ALA A 35 4.19 -0.63 -2.41
CA ALA A 35 5.51 -0.10 -2.02
C ALA A 35 6.01 -0.64 -0.67
N ASP A 36 5.12 -0.87 0.31
CA ASP A 36 5.47 -1.45 1.60
C ASP A 36 5.97 -2.90 1.42
N THR A 37 5.30 -3.68 0.56
CA THR A 37 5.71 -5.07 0.26
C THR A 37 7.08 -5.10 -0.42
N ILE A 38 7.35 -4.16 -1.33
CA ILE A 38 8.68 -4.01 -1.94
C ILE A 38 9.72 -3.66 -0.87
N ALA A 39 9.44 -2.65 -0.05
CA ALA A 39 10.36 -2.21 0.99
C ALA A 39 10.67 -3.33 2.00
N ALA A 40 9.67 -4.15 2.34
CA ALA A 40 9.84 -5.31 3.21
C ALA A 40 10.72 -6.40 2.56
N GLY A 41 10.55 -6.67 1.26
CA GLY A 41 11.39 -7.60 0.53
C GLY A 41 12.86 -7.14 0.46
N ILE A 42 13.08 -5.86 0.17
CA ILE A 42 14.43 -5.26 0.13
C ILE A 42 15.06 -5.22 1.52
N SER A 43 14.28 -4.93 2.57
CA SER A 43 14.76 -4.84 3.96
C SER A 43 15.04 -6.18 4.61
N ALA A 44 14.77 -7.32 3.96
CA ALA A 44 15.15 -8.64 4.46
C ALA A 44 16.67 -8.78 4.71
N PHE A 45 17.49 -7.94 4.08
CA PHE A 45 18.93 -7.85 4.29
C PHE A 45 19.34 -6.88 5.42
N ASN A 46 18.38 -6.19 6.06
CA ASN A 46 18.62 -5.27 7.17
C ASN A 46 17.44 -5.32 8.20
N PRO A 47 17.49 -6.26 9.17
CA PRO A 47 16.37 -6.56 10.07
C PRO A 47 15.95 -5.39 10.97
N GLU A 48 16.84 -4.45 11.27
CA GLU A 48 16.52 -3.26 12.06
C GLU A 48 15.55 -2.33 11.31
N VAL A 49 15.74 -2.19 9.99
CA VAL A 49 14.89 -1.37 9.10
C VAL A 49 13.52 -2.02 8.92
N GLN A 50 13.45 -3.36 8.83
CA GLN A 50 12.20 -4.11 8.76
C GLN A 50 11.28 -3.85 9.95
N GLY A 51 11.85 -3.83 11.17
CA GLY A 51 11.12 -3.53 12.40
C GLY A 51 10.55 -2.11 12.45
N ARG A 52 11.18 -1.17 11.73
CA ARG A 52 10.74 0.23 11.63
C ARG A 52 9.67 0.44 10.55
N LEU A 53 9.80 -0.24 9.40
CA LEU A 53 8.78 -0.25 8.34
C LEU A 53 7.42 -0.71 8.89
N ARG A 54 7.41 -1.79 9.67
CA ARG A 54 6.19 -2.35 10.29
C ARG A 54 5.49 -1.44 11.30
N ARG A 55 6.22 -0.51 11.93
CA ARG A 55 5.66 0.37 12.98
C ARG A 55 5.22 1.74 12.48
N SER A 56 5.68 2.16 11.30
CA SER A 56 5.50 3.54 10.83
C SER A 56 4.42 3.73 9.78
N HIS A 57 3.87 2.66 9.19
CA HIS A 57 3.00 2.78 8.03
C HIS A 57 1.56 2.44 8.39
N SER A 58 0.77 3.48 8.69
CA SER A 58 -0.67 3.43 8.43
C SER A 58 -0.85 3.37 6.91
N THR A 59 -0.91 2.15 6.38
CA THR A 59 -0.90 1.82 4.96
C THR A 59 -2.00 2.56 4.18
N VAL A 60 -1.58 3.42 3.26
CA VAL A 60 -2.34 3.80 2.07
C VAL A 60 -1.94 2.78 0.99
N LEU A 61 -2.93 2.17 0.35
CA LEU A 61 -2.71 1.40 -0.88
C LEU A 61 -2.48 2.35 -2.05
#